data_AF-V8N4C0-F1
#
_entry.id   AF-V8N4C0-F1
#
_cell.length_a   1.000
_cell.length_b   1.000
_cell.length_c   1.000
_cell.angle_alpha   90.00
_cell.angle_beta   90.00
_cell.angle_gamma   90.00
#
_symmetry.space_group_name_H-M   'P 1'
#
loop_
_entity.id
_entity.type
_entity.pdbx_description
1 polymer ?
#
loop_
_entity_poly.entity_id
_entity_poly.type
_entity_poly.pdbx_seq_one_letter_code
_entity_poly.pdbx_strand_id
1 'polypeptide(L)'
;MTSFRDEFSDRSDDPAIVAVGKERDTTLTTLVSKNDPDTTYNEENLAQCIFDFFGAGTETSFTTIRWALLLLANHPDIQEKVQKEIKDVFDISQSISYQDRKKLPYTNAVIHEMQRVKYVLIVGLPRQTTTDVKMKDYHIPKGTIILPDMRSVLLDPEQWETPEEFNPNHFLDKDGKFVEREEFLPFGLGQRVCVGEQLARIEIFIFLTNLLKAFSFQLPQGVKKLNETPIVKVAVHPHPYKLCTRVCVGKQLARIEIFIFLTSLLRAFSFQLPAGVKELNKTPVIKRERTSRTMMAIGTFLLALPILFFLRQLWSQRHLPPCPLALPLIGTFWAYGFWLHEDYFLK
;
A
#
# COMPACT_ATOMS: atom_id res chain seq x y z
N MET A 1 -4.91 4.40 38.60
CA MET A 1 -4.32 4.92 37.35
C MET A 1 -5.15 4.32 36.24
N THR A 2 -6.23 5.01 35.89
CA THR A 2 -7.28 4.55 34.97
C THR A 2 -6.77 4.64 33.53
N SER A 3 -6.98 3.55 32.78
CA SER A 3 -6.58 3.33 31.40
C SER A 3 -7.16 4.42 30.48
N PHE A 4 -6.28 5.14 29.78
CA PHE A 4 -6.64 6.09 28.71
C PHE A 4 -7.16 5.37 27.43
N ARG A 5 -7.30 4.03 27.48
CA ARG A 5 -7.74 3.17 26.39
C ARG A 5 -9.22 2.78 26.48
N ASP A 6 -9.87 3.01 27.63
CA ASP A 6 -11.27 2.63 27.83
C ASP A 6 -12.24 3.60 27.12
N GLU A 7 -11.76 4.74 26.61
CA GLU A 7 -12.57 5.70 25.82
C GLU A 7 -12.54 5.47 24.29
N PHE A 8 -11.74 4.52 23.79
CA PHE A 8 -11.61 4.28 22.33
C PHE A 8 -11.91 2.83 21.88
N SER A 9 -12.36 1.98 22.81
CA SER A 9 -12.91 0.67 22.47
C SER A 9 -14.43 0.78 22.34
N ASP A 10 -14.93 0.40 21.16
CA ASP A 10 -16.35 0.27 20.78
C ASP A 10 -17.00 1.50 20.12
N ARG A 11 -16.67 1.72 18.84
CA ARG A 11 -17.48 2.52 17.88
C ARG A 11 -17.77 1.75 16.59
N SER A 12 -17.84 0.42 16.64
CA SER A 12 -18.28 -0.38 15.50
C SER A 12 -19.80 -0.35 15.28
N ASP A 13 -20.56 0.05 16.29
CA ASP A 13 -22.03 0.10 16.26
C ASP A 13 -22.59 1.53 16.10
N ASP A 14 -21.76 2.49 15.69
CA ASP A 14 -22.22 3.86 15.39
C ASP A 14 -23.12 3.84 14.13
N PRO A 15 -24.42 4.21 14.25
CA PRO A 15 -25.36 4.19 13.12
C PRO A 15 -24.94 5.11 11.96
N ALA A 16 -23.98 6.02 12.16
CA ALA A 16 -23.40 6.83 11.09
C ALA A 16 -22.52 6.02 10.10
N ILE A 17 -21.92 4.91 10.53
CA ILE A 17 -21.02 4.09 9.69
C ILE A 17 -21.83 3.10 8.81
N VAL A 18 -22.99 2.66 9.28
CA VAL A 18 -23.86 1.70 8.56
C VAL A 18 -24.62 2.36 7.38
N ALA A 19 -24.74 3.69 7.36
CA ALA A 19 -25.42 4.41 6.29
C ALA A 19 -24.63 4.49 4.96
N VAL A 20 -23.34 4.16 4.96
CA VAL A 20 -22.44 4.30 3.79
C VAL A 20 -22.74 3.28 2.68
N GLY A 21 -23.59 2.28 2.94
CA GLY A 21 -23.86 1.19 2.01
C GLY A 21 -24.82 1.49 0.85
N LYS A 22 -25.64 2.55 0.91
CA LYS A 22 -26.82 2.68 0.01
C LYS A 22 -26.94 3.95 -0.84
N GLU A 23 -26.04 4.92 -0.75
CA GLU A 23 -26.02 6.11 -1.63
C GLU A 23 -24.62 6.33 -2.20
N ARG A 24 -24.35 5.76 -3.39
CA ARG A 24 -22.98 5.65 -3.92
C ARG A 24 -22.57 6.64 -5.02
N ASP A 25 -23.37 7.67 -5.29
CA ASP A 25 -22.99 8.72 -6.28
C ASP A 25 -23.19 10.16 -5.79
N THR A 26 -23.71 10.37 -4.58
CA THR A 26 -24.18 11.69 -4.13
C THR A 26 -23.37 12.34 -3.01
N THR A 27 -22.35 11.71 -2.40
CA THR A 27 -21.70 12.30 -1.21
C THR A 27 -20.53 13.24 -1.51
N LEU A 28 -19.64 12.93 -2.46
CA LEU A 28 -18.46 13.77 -2.70
C LEU A 28 -18.81 15.11 -3.39
N THR A 29 -19.72 15.09 -4.36
CA THR A 29 -20.22 16.30 -5.03
C THR A 29 -21.11 17.16 -4.14
N THR A 30 -21.86 16.56 -3.21
CA THR A 30 -22.73 17.31 -2.28
C THR A 30 -21.96 17.96 -1.12
N LEU A 31 -20.74 17.49 -0.82
CA LEU A 31 -19.84 18.16 0.12
C LEU A 31 -19.20 19.41 -0.50
N VAL A 32 -18.91 19.38 -1.80
CA VAL A 32 -18.38 20.52 -2.57
C VAL A 32 -19.44 21.60 -2.81
N SER A 33 -20.74 21.26 -2.74
CA SER A 33 -21.85 22.17 -3.06
C SER A 33 -22.34 23.06 -1.91
N LYS A 34 -21.74 22.99 -0.71
CA LYS A 34 -22.03 23.96 0.35
C LYS A 34 -21.25 25.24 0.07
N ASN A 35 -21.97 26.32 -0.28
CA ASN A 35 -21.46 27.70 -0.46
C ASN A 35 -20.99 28.32 0.88
N ASP A 36 -20.09 27.63 1.59
CA ASP A 36 -19.38 28.17 2.74
C ASP A 36 -17.98 28.56 2.26
N PRO A 37 -17.63 29.87 2.20
CA PRO A 37 -16.33 30.32 1.71
C PRO A 37 -15.15 29.84 2.57
N ASP A 38 -15.40 29.39 3.82
CA ASP A 38 -14.39 28.84 4.72
C ASP A 38 -14.30 27.30 4.64
N THR A 39 -15.07 26.66 3.74
CA THR A 39 -15.06 25.20 3.60
C THR A 39 -13.74 24.68 3.05
N THR A 40 -13.18 23.68 3.72
CA THR A 40 -12.06 22.90 3.19
C THR A 40 -12.50 21.89 2.13
N TYR A 41 -13.81 21.67 1.95
CA TYR A 41 -14.36 20.77 0.94
C TYR A 41 -14.51 21.46 -0.41
N ASN A 42 -13.38 21.71 -1.07
CA ASN A 42 -13.32 22.30 -2.40
C ASN A 42 -12.58 21.37 -3.39
N GLU A 43 -12.68 21.67 -4.68
CA GLU A 43 -12.10 20.83 -5.73
C GLU A 43 -10.57 20.72 -5.64
N GLU A 44 -9.89 21.79 -5.24
CA GLU A 44 -8.42 21.79 -5.10
C GLU A 44 -7.96 20.83 -4.00
N ASN A 45 -8.58 20.91 -2.81
CA ASN A 45 -8.31 20.00 -1.71
C ASN A 45 -8.70 18.56 -2.04
N LEU A 46 -9.81 18.34 -2.76
CA LEU A 46 -10.19 17.01 -3.23
C LEU A 46 -9.13 16.43 -4.18
N ALA A 47 -8.65 17.22 -5.14
CA ALA A 47 -7.60 16.80 -6.05
C ALA A 47 -6.28 16.46 -5.31
N GLN A 48 -5.91 17.26 -4.29
CA GLN A 48 -4.76 16.96 -3.44
C GLN A 48 -4.95 15.67 -2.64
N CYS A 49 -6.11 15.48 -2.01
CA CYS A 49 -6.42 14.24 -1.29
C CYS A 49 -6.31 13.01 -2.19
N ILE A 50 -6.84 13.09 -3.43
CA ILE A 50 -6.71 12.00 -4.41
C ILE A 50 -5.24 11.73 -4.70
N PHE A 51 -4.44 12.76 -4.98
CA PHE A 51 -3.01 12.62 -5.24
C PHE A 51 -2.28 11.97 -4.05
N ASP A 52 -2.56 12.41 -2.83
CA ASP A 52 -1.98 11.88 -1.60
C ASP A 52 -2.34 10.39 -1.42
N PHE A 53 -3.60 10.01 -1.63
CA PHE A 53 -4.03 8.62 -1.53
C PHE A 53 -3.35 7.72 -2.58
N PHE A 54 -3.27 8.16 -3.83
CA PHE A 54 -2.61 7.38 -4.89
C PHE A 54 -1.10 7.28 -4.65
N GLY A 55 -0.44 8.38 -4.31
CA GLY A 55 1.01 8.41 -4.07
C GLY A 55 1.40 7.57 -2.85
N ALA A 56 0.77 7.84 -1.70
CA ALA A 56 1.08 7.13 -0.46
C ALA A 56 0.67 5.66 -0.52
N GLY A 57 -0.53 5.35 -1.02
CA GLY A 57 -1.06 3.98 -1.07
C GLY A 57 -0.29 3.07 -2.03
N THR A 58 0.06 3.56 -3.22
CA THR A 58 0.75 2.73 -4.23
C THR A 58 2.14 2.34 -3.78
N GLU A 59 2.98 3.33 -3.41
CA GLU A 59 4.40 3.08 -3.17
C GLU A 59 4.63 2.24 -1.90
N THR A 60 3.87 2.51 -0.84
CA THR A 60 4.06 1.85 0.47
C THR A 60 3.57 0.40 0.46
N SER A 61 2.35 0.13 -0.04
CA SER A 61 1.81 -1.23 -0.16
C SER A 61 2.68 -2.08 -1.08
N PHE A 62 3.07 -1.54 -2.26
CA PHE A 62 3.91 -2.26 -3.21
C PHE A 62 5.28 -2.61 -2.62
N THR A 63 5.93 -1.66 -1.94
CA THR A 63 7.22 -1.88 -1.30
C THR A 63 7.13 -2.94 -0.20
N THR A 64 6.05 -2.93 0.57
CA THR A 64 5.81 -3.93 1.62
C THR A 64 5.66 -5.33 1.02
N ILE A 65 4.88 -5.49 -0.05
CA ILE A 65 4.73 -6.77 -0.76
C ILE A 65 6.08 -7.24 -1.33
N ARG A 66 6.91 -6.34 -1.86
CA ARG A 66 8.25 -6.71 -2.35
C ARG A 66 9.14 -7.25 -1.22
N TRP A 67 9.14 -6.59 -0.05
CA TRP A 67 9.83 -7.13 1.11
C TRP A 67 9.30 -8.50 1.53
N ALA A 68 7.98 -8.71 1.49
CA ALA A 68 7.35 -10.00 1.76
C ALA A 68 7.94 -11.12 0.91
N LEU A 69 7.92 -10.91 -0.41
CA LEU A 69 8.36 -11.90 -1.37
C LEU A 69 9.86 -12.18 -1.25
N LEU A 70 10.66 -11.16 -0.95
CA LEU A 70 12.09 -11.32 -0.70
C LEU A 70 12.34 -12.16 0.55
N LEU A 71 11.73 -11.80 1.67
CA LEU A 71 11.88 -12.53 2.94
C LEU A 71 11.41 -13.98 2.81
N LEU A 72 10.22 -14.21 2.24
CA LEU A 72 9.69 -15.56 2.08
C LEU A 72 10.55 -16.43 1.16
N ALA A 73 11.21 -15.85 0.16
CA ALA A 73 12.16 -16.59 -0.69
C ALA A 73 13.48 -16.90 0.05
N ASN A 74 13.92 -16.04 0.97
CA ASN A 74 15.07 -16.29 1.84
C ASN A 74 14.76 -17.26 3.00
N HIS A 75 13.50 -17.38 3.40
CA HIS A 75 13.01 -18.19 4.51
C HIS A 75 11.98 -19.23 4.03
N PRO A 76 12.40 -20.25 3.27
CA PRO A 76 11.49 -21.25 2.70
C PRO A 76 10.73 -22.05 3.77
N ASP A 77 11.31 -22.25 4.95
CA ASP A 77 10.67 -22.91 6.09
C ASP A 77 9.46 -22.12 6.62
N ILE A 78 9.57 -20.79 6.70
CA ILE A 78 8.46 -19.90 7.07
C ILE A 78 7.40 -19.93 5.97
N GLN A 79 7.83 -19.86 4.70
CA GLN A 79 6.93 -19.91 3.56
C GLN A 79 6.11 -21.21 3.51
N GLU A 80 6.76 -22.36 3.73
CA GLU A 80 6.11 -23.67 3.76
C GLU A 80 5.08 -23.78 4.90
N LYS A 81 5.38 -23.22 6.09
CA LYS A 81 4.43 -23.17 7.21
C LYS A 81 3.20 -22.32 6.87
N VAL A 82 3.38 -21.15 6.27
CA VAL A 82 2.26 -20.30 5.79
C VAL A 82 1.43 -21.05 4.75
N GLN A 83 2.06 -21.66 3.76
CA GLN A 83 1.34 -22.40 2.73
C GLN A 83 0.59 -23.61 3.27
N LYS A 84 1.15 -24.29 4.28
CA LYS A 84 0.48 -25.38 4.97
C LYS A 84 -0.75 -24.87 5.72
N GLU A 85 -0.61 -23.80 6.52
CA GLU A 85 -1.74 -23.20 7.23
C GLU A 85 -2.87 -22.79 6.28
N ILE A 86 -2.53 -22.15 5.15
CA ILE A 86 -3.52 -21.76 4.13
C ILE A 86 -4.23 -22.99 3.56
N LYS A 87 -3.52 -24.07 3.25
CA LYS A 87 -4.10 -25.30 2.69
C LYS A 87 -4.97 -26.06 3.70
N ASP A 88 -4.60 -26.02 4.98
CA ASP A 88 -5.34 -26.69 6.05
C ASP A 88 -6.69 -26.00 6.32
N VAL A 89 -6.80 -24.69 6.01
CA VAL A 89 -8.02 -23.89 6.25
C VAL A 89 -8.84 -23.66 4.99
N PHE A 90 -8.21 -23.50 3.82
CA PHE A 90 -8.87 -23.12 2.58
C PHE A 90 -8.67 -24.12 1.46
N ASP A 91 -9.78 -24.50 0.82
CA ASP A 91 -9.73 -25.22 -0.45
C ASP A 91 -9.18 -24.33 -1.57
N ILE A 92 -8.63 -24.97 -2.61
CA ILE A 92 -8.04 -24.30 -3.78
C ILE A 92 -9.01 -23.29 -4.42
N SER A 93 -10.31 -23.61 -4.50
CA SER A 93 -11.34 -22.79 -5.16
C SER A 93 -11.91 -21.65 -4.30
N GLN A 94 -11.64 -21.63 -2.99
CA GLN A 94 -12.24 -20.64 -2.09
C GLN A 94 -11.51 -19.29 -2.14
N SER A 95 -12.25 -18.19 -2.25
CA SER A 95 -11.68 -16.84 -2.14
C SER A 95 -11.34 -16.51 -0.69
N ILE A 96 -10.15 -15.95 -0.45
CA ILE A 96 -9.74 -15.47 0.88
C ILE A 96 -10.16 -14.01 1.06
N SER A 97 -10.87 -13.72 2.14
CA SER A 97 -11.25 -12.35 2.56
C SER A 97 -10.36 -11.84 3.69
N TYR A 98 -10.37 -10.55 4.00
CA TYR A 98 -9.60 -10.03 5.14
C TYR A 98 -10.10 -10.52 6.51
N GLN A 99 -11.36 -10.94 6.63
CA GLN A 99 -11.90 -11.48 7.89
C GLN A 99 -11.27 -12.83 8.23
N ASP A 100 -10.80 -13.57 7.21
CA ASP A 100 -10.18 -14.87 7.35
C ASP A 100 -8.82 -14.85 8.06
N ARG A 101 -8.20 -13.68 8.24
CA ARG A 101 -6.94 -13.55 9.00
C ARG A 101 -7.00 -14.15 10.40
N LYS A 102 -8.18 -14.18 11.02
CA LYS A 102 -8.40 -14.80 12.35
C LYS A 102 -8.23 -16.32 12.32
N LYS A 103 -8.39 -16.96 11.16
CA LYS A 103 -8.18 -18.40 10.95
C LYS A 103 -6.75 -18.74 10.54
N LEU A 104 -5.94 -17.73 10.22
CA LEU A 104 -4.56 -17.86 9.76
C LEU A 104 -3.58 -17.14 10.70
N PRO A 105 -3.50 -17.54 11.99
CA PRO A 105 -2.69 -16.84 12.99
C PRO A 105 -1.21 -16.75 12.61
N TYR A 106 -0.62 -17.81 12.06
CA TYR A 106 0.78 -17.82 11.66
C TYR A 106 1.03 -16.92 10.46
N THR A 107 0.15 -16.96 9.44
CA THR A 107 0.24 -16.06 8.29
C THR A 107 0.09 -14.59 8.71
N ASN A 108 -0.81 -14.31 9.66
CA ASN A 108 -0.98 -12.97 10.19
C ASN A 108 0.28 -12.51 10.93
N ALA A 109 0.88 -13.38 11.74
CA ALA A 109 2.15 -13.12 12.43
C ALA A 109 3.31 -12.83 11.45
N VAL A 110 3.41 -13.59 10.36
CA VAL A 110 4.41 -13.38 9.30
C VAL A 110 4.27 -12.01 8.64
N ILE A 111 3.04 -11.56 8.37
CA ILE A 111 2.78 -10.25 7.78
C ILE A 111 3.20 -9.13 8.75
N HIS A 112 2.84 -9.25 10.03
CA HIS A 112 3.19 -8.26 11.05
C HIS A 112 4.70 -8.19 11.24
N GLU A 113 5.37 -9.34 11.35
CA GLU A 113 6.82 -9.39 11.51
C GLU A 113 7.58 -8.82 10.32
N MET A 114 7.09 -9.03 9.10
CA MET A 114 7.66 -8.40 7.91
C MET A 114 7.58 -6.87 8.00
N GLN A 115 6.42 -6.32 8.37
CA GLN A 115 6.24 -4.88 8.51
C GLN A 115 7.10 -4.30 9.64
N ARG A 116 7.31 -5.08 10.72
CA ARG A 116 8.18 -4.70 11.83
C ARG A 116 9.65 -4.61 11.39
N VAL A 117 10.19 -5.68 10.80
CA VAL A 117 11.64 -5.78 10.53
C VAL A 117 12.08 -5.01 9.27
N LYS A 118 11.19 -4.81 8.28
CA LYS A 118 11.47 -4.07 7.04
C LYS A 118 10.74 -2.73 6.92
N TYR A 119 10.19 -2.22 8.04
CA TYR A 119 9.54 -0.91 8.20
C TYR A 119 9.62 0.00 6.96
N VAL A 120 8.47 0.28 6.34
CA VAL A 120 8.45 0.96 5.03
C VAL A 120 8.98 2.40 5.10
N LEU A 121 8.96 3.03 6.28
CA LEU A 121 9.51 4.35 6.55
C LEU A 121 10.52 4.28 7.70
N ILE A 122 11.66 4.96 7.54
CA ILE A 122 12.67 5.13 8.61
C ILE A 122 12.18 6.18 9.61
N VAL A 123 11.78 7.33 9.10
CA VAL A 123 11.22 8.44 9.87
C VAL A 123 9.79 8.70 9.40
N GLY A 124 8.91 9.03 10.34
CA GLY A 124 7.58 9.50 10.00
C GLY A 124 7.64 10.88 9.35
N LEU A 125 6.50 11.33 8.82
CA LEU A 125 6.40 12.67 8.25
C LEU A 125 6.72 13.74 9.32
N PRO A 126 7.47 14.81 8.95
CA PRO A 126 7.80 15.88 9.88
C PRO A 126 6.57 16.42 10.60
N ARG A 127 6.70 16.59 11.92
CA ARG A 127 5.71 17.26 12.77
C ARG A 127 6.26 18.60 13.22
N GLN A 128 5.38 19.54 13.54
CA GLN A 128 5.76 20.80 14.17
C GLN A 128 4.97 20.98 15.46
N THR A 129 5.64 21.38 16.54
CA THR A 129 4.96 21.72 17.79
C THR A 129 4.13 23.00 17.62
N THR A 130 2.86 22.96 18.00
CA THR A 130 1.94 24.11 17.90
C THR A 130 1.99 25.01 19.13
N THR A 131 2.53 24.49 20.23
CA THR A 131 2.77 25.16 21.52
C THR A 131 4.10 24.69 22.11
N ASP A 132 4.55 25.30 23.20
CA ASP A 132 5.62 24.74 24.00
C ASP A 132 5.15 23.39 24.57
N VAL A 133 6.01 22.38 24.53
CA VAL A 133 5.73 21.00 24.97
C VAL A 133 6.80 20.58 25.95
N LYS A 134 6.39 20.03 27.09
CA LYS A 134 7.30 19.31 28.00
C LYS A 134 7.21 17.81 27.74
N MET A 135 8.29 17.19 27.30
CA MET A 135 8.36 15.74 27.07
C MET A 135 9.46 15.15 27.96
N LYS A 136 9.05 14.34 28.95
CA LYS A 136 9.93 13.93 30.06
C LYS A 136 10.56 15.17 30.71
N ASP A 137 11.88 15.22 30.80
CA ASP A 137 12.63 16.34 31.36
C ASP A 137 13.02 17.41 30.32
N TYR A 138 12.61 17.23 29.05
CA TYR A 138 12.92 18.15 27.97
C TYR A 138 11.82 19.19 27.75
N HIS A 139 12.22 20.45 27.64
CA HIS A 139 11.37 21.53 27.15
C HIS A 139 11.58 21.68 25.64
N ILE A 140 10.51 21.51 24.87
CA ILE A 140 10.50 21.60 23.41
C ILE A 140 9.70 22.85 23.02
N PRO A 141 10.36 23.91 22.52
CA PRO A 141 9.68 25.14 22.15
C PRO A 141 8.64 24.95 21.03
N LYS A 142 7.63 25.82 20.99
CA LYS A 142 6.70 25.98 19.88
C LYS A 142 7.47 26.20 18.57
N GLY A 143 6.98 25.58 17.49
CA GLY A 143 7.56 25.69 16.16
C GLY A 143 8.70 24.71 15.89
N THR A 144 9.07 23.88 16.85
CA THR A 144 10.12 22.85 16.69
C THR A 144 9.67 21.75 15.74
N ILE A 145 10.51 21.40 14.77
CA ILE A 145 10.29 20.26 13.87
C ILE A 145 10.73 18.96 14.56
N ILE A 146 9.84 17.98 14.57
CA ILE A 146 10.07 16.65 15.16
C ILE A 146 9.98 15.61 14.05
N LEU A 147 11.02 14.79 13.92
CA LEU A 147 11.07 13.62 13.04
C LEU A 147 10.99 12.37 13.91
N PRO A 148 9.83 11.69 13.99
CA PRO A 148 9.73 10.46 14.78
C PRO A 148 10.47 9.32 14.07
N ASP A 149 11.44 8.70 14.75
CA ASP A 149 12.09 7.48 14.23
C ASP A 149 11.14 6.30 14.40
N MET A 150 10.58 5.82 13.28
CA MET A 150 9.61 4.72 13.26
C MET A 150 10.25 3.39 13.68
N ARG A 151 11.57 3.26 13.53
CA ARG A 151 12.31 2.04 13.85
C ARG A 151 12.54 1.88 15.34
N SER A 152 12.58 3.01 16.06
CA SER A 152 12.96 3.05 17.47
C SER A 152 12.18 2.03 18.30
N VAL A 153 10.86 2.00 18.16
CA VAL A 153 9.98 1.04 18.85
C VAL A 153 9.93 -0.32 18.17
N LEU A 154 10.06 -0.37 16.84
CA LEU A 154 9.94 -1.62 16.06
C LEU A 154 11.18 -2.51 16.19
N LEU A 155 12.33 -1.95 16.55
CA LEU A 155 13.62 -2.66 16.72
C LEU A 155 14.15 -2.58 18.16
N ASP A 156 13.34 -2.14 19.11
CA ASP A 156 13.76 -2.01 20.51
C ASP A 156 14.07 -3.39 21.12
N PRO A 157 15.32 -3.68 21.55
CA PRO A 157 15.67 -4.95 22.18
C PRO A 157 14.98 -5.18 23.54
N GLU A 158 14.44 -4.14 24.18
CA GLU A 158 13.64 -4.32 25.40
C GLU A 158 12.22 -4.82 25.09
N GLN A 159 11.75 -4.63 23.85
CA GLN A 159 10.41 -5.02 23.42
C GLN A 159 10.42 -6.30 22.57
N TRP A 160 11.47 -6.53 21.78
CA TRP A 160 11.55 -7.65 20.84
C TRP A 160 12.74 -8.55 21.19
N GLU A 161 12.50 -9.86 21.31
CA GLU A 161 13.54 -10.83 21.70
C GLU A 161 14.67 -10.92 20.66
N THR A 162 14.31 -10.93 19.37
CA THR A 162 15.28 -10.94 18.25
C THR A 162 15.01 -9.77 17.28
N PRO A 163 15.32 -8.51 17.68
CA PRO A 163 14.82 -7.32 16.99
C PRO A 163 15.29 -7.21 15.53
N GLU A 164 16.49 -7.69 15.21
CA GLU A 164 17.04 -7.63 13.85
C GLU A 164 16.68 -8.85 12.99
N GLU A 165 16.09 -9.89 13.58
CA GLU A 165 15.74 -11.12 12.88
C GLU A 165 14.30 -11.11 12.39
N PHE A 166 14.05 -11.82 11.30
CA PHE A 166 12.69 -12.08 10.84
C PHE A 166 12.11 -13.28 11.60
N ASN A 167 11.45 -13.02 12.72
CA ASN A 167 10.94 -14.04 13.64
C ASN A 167 9.42 -13.90 13.88
N PRO A 168 8.57 -14.65 13.15
CA PRO A 168 7.12 -14.58 13.31
C PRO A 168 6.62 -14.91 14.73
N ASN A 169 7.42 -15.59 15.56
CA ASN A 169 7.02 -15.93 16.93
C ASN A 169 6.86 -14.70 17.83
N HIS A 170 7.39 -13.53 17.44
CA HIS A 170 7.12 -12.28 18.16
C HIS A 170 5.63 -11.90 18.23
N PHE A 171 4.81 -12.46 17.33
CA PHE A 171 3.37 -12.22 17.27
C PHE A 171 2.54 -13.47 17.58
N LEU A 172 3.14 -14.49 18.20
CA LEU A 172 2.47 -15.74 18.56
C LEU A 172 2.60 -16.02 20.06
N ASP A 173 1.52 -16.49 20.68
CA ASP A 173 1.59 -17.05 22.03
C ASP A 173 2.09 -18.51 22.03
N LYS A 174 2.18 -19.10 23.23
CA LYS A 174 2.64 -20.49 23.43
C LYS A 174 1.74 -21.53 22.75
N ASP A 175 0.48 -21.18 22.47
CA ASP A 175 -0.50 -22.03 21.81
C ASP A 175 -0.52 -21.81 20.28
N GLY A 176 0.33 -20.91 19.77
CA GLY A 176 0.40 -20.55 18.35
C GLY A 176 -0.73 -19.64 17.89
N LYS A 177 -1.42 -18.96 18.80
CA LYS A 177 -2.42 -17.94 18.44
C LYS A 177 -1.75 -16.59 18.22
N PHE A 178 -2.31 -15.83 17.29
CA PHE A 178 -1.85 -14.48 17.01
C PHE A 178 -2.10 -13.55 18.19
N VAL A 179 -1.08 -12.78 18.57
CA VAL A 179 -1.13 -11.75 19.61
C VAL A 179 -0.76 -10.41 18.99
N GLU A 180 -1.65 -9.42 19.12
CA GLU A 180 -1.35 -8.05 18.75
C GLU A 180 -0.53 -7.38 19.86
N ARG A 181 0.45 -6.57 19.46
CA ARG A 181 1.38 -5.91 20.38
C ARG A 181 1.22 -4.40 20.31
N GLU A 182 1.25 -3.74 21.46
CA GLU A 182 1.10 -2.29 21.55
C GLU A 182 2.30 -1.56 20.93
N GLU A 183 3.46 -2.20 20.96
CA GLU A 183 4.71 -1.68 20.41
C GLU A 183 4.76 -1.78 18.88
N PHE A 184 3.81 -2.50 18.26
CA PHE A 184 3.73 -2.64 16.81
C PHE A 184 3.04 -1.42 16.19
N LEU A 185 3.83 -0.37 15.92
CA LEU A 185 3.37 0.92 15.40
C LEU A 185 3.90 1.27 13.99
N PRO A 186 3.83 0.39 12.97
CA PRO A 186 4.36 0.69 11.63
C PRO A 186 3.59 1.80 10.91
N PHE A 187 2.37 2.12 11.36
CA PHE A 187 1.50 3.17 10.82
C PHE A 187 1.50 4.47 11.64
N GLY A 188 2.32 4.53 12.68
CA GLY A 188 2.36 5.63 13.64
C GLY A 188 1.22 5.57 14.66
N LEU A 189 1.06 6.66 15.41
CA LEU A 189 0.05 6.77 16.49
C LEU A 189 -0.47 8.22 16.60
N GLY A 190 -1.64 8.39 17.20
CA GLY A 190 -2.24 9.69 17.52
C GLY A 190 -3.03 10.31 16.38
N GLN A 191 -3.27 11.63 16.45
CA GLN A 191 -4.13 12.37 15.50
C GLN A 191 -3.69 12.31 14.04
N ARG A 192 -2.46 11.85 13.79
CA ARG A 192 -1.87 11.78 12.46
C ARG A 192 -1.35 10.37 12.16
N VAL A 193 -1.98 9.36 12.77
CA VAL A 193 -1.88 7.94 12.36
C VAL A 193 -2.24 7.80 10.88
N CYS A 194 -1.67 6.81 10.20
CA CYS A 194 -1.93 6.57 8.79
C CYS A 194 -3.43 6.38 8.53
N VAL A 195 -4.03 7.29 7.76
CA VAL A 195 -5.43 7.18 7.34
C VAL A 195 -5.68 5.94 6.45
N GLY A 196 -4.64 5.45 5.78
CA GLY A 196 -4.68 4.27 4.92
C GLY A 196 -4.40 2.95 5.63
N GLU A 197 -4.22 2.92 6.97
CA GLU A 197 -3.81 1.72 7.70
C GLU A 197 -4.72 0.51 7.42
N GLN A 198 -6.04 0.69 7.55
CA GLN A 198 -6.98 -0.41 7.35
C GLN A 198 -6.96 -0.93 5.92
N LEU A 199 -6.87 -0.04 4.94
CA LEU A 199 -6.77 -0.41 3.53
C LEU A 199 -5.47 -1.18 3.26
N ALA A 200 -4.34 -0.69 3.76
CA ALA A 200 -3.04 -1.35 3.59
C ALA A 200 -3.03 -2.75 4.22
N ARG A 201 -3.57 -2.92 5.44
CA ARG A 201 -3.67 -4.24 6.09
C ARG A 201 -4.53 -5.21 5.26
N ILE A 202 -5.66 -4.74 4.73
CA ILE A 202 -6.53 -5.53 3.84
C ILE A 202 -5.79 -5.95 2.57
N GLU A 203 -5.20 -4.98 1.87
CA GLU A 203 -4.49 -5.21 0.61
C GLU A 203 -3.33 -6.18 0.80
N ILE A 204 -2.42 -5.91 1.73
CA ILE A 204 -1.24 -6.74 1.97
C ILE A 204 -1.65 -8.17 2.31
N PHE A 205 -2.64 -8.35 3.19
CA PHE A 205 -3.13 -9.66 3.56
C PHE A 205 -3.71 -10.41 2.36
N ILE A 206 -4.65 -9.80 1.63
CA ILE A 206 -5.32 -10.44 0.50
C ILE A 206 -4.32 -10.75 -0.62
N PHE A 207 -3.45 -9.81 -0.98
CA PHE A 207 -2.46 -10.03 -2.03
C PHE A 207 -1.48 -11.15 -1.65
N LEU A 208 -0.88 -11.08 -0.45
CA LEU A 208 0.15 -12.03 -0.06
C LEU A 208 -0.43 -13.45 0.14
N THR A 209 -1.59 -13.58 0.77
CA THR A 209 -2.23 -14.88 0.98
C THR A 209 -2.63 -15.54 -0.35
N ASN A 210 -3.23 -14.79 -1.28
CA ASN A 210 -3.57 -15.33 -2.60
C ASN A 210 -2.32 -15.69 -3.43
N LEU A 211 -1.26 -14.88 -3.34
CA LEU A 211 0.02 -15.22 -3.97
C LEU A 211 0.61 -16.53 -3.41
N LEU A 212 0.61 -16.71 -2.08
CA LEU A 212 1.14 -17.90 -1.44
C LEU A 212 0.26 -19.13 -1.60
N LYS A 213 -1.04 -18.94 -1.75
CA LYS A 213 -1.98 -20.00 -2.14
C LYS A 213 -1.68 -20.53 -3.55
N ALA A 214 -1.39 -19.62 -4.49
CA ALA A 214 -1.20 -19.95 -5.90
C ALA A 214 0.24 -20.35 -6.26
N PHE A 215 1.23 -19.77 -5.58
CA PHE A 215 2.64 -19.87 -5.93
C PHE A 215 3.53 -20.09 -4.71
N SER A 216 4.63 -20.83 -4.91
CA SER A 216 5.79 -20.85 -4.04
C SER A 216 6.92 -20.07 -4.71
N PHE A 217 7.54 -19.17 -3.94
CA PHE A 217 8.62 -18.30 -4.36
C PHE A 217 9.97 -18.93 -3.98
N GLN A 218 10.85 -19.05 -4.97
CA GLN A 218 12.14 -19.73 -4.86
C GLN A 218 13.25 -18.82 -5.35
N LEU A 219 14.44 -19.00 -4.78
CA LEU A 219 15.66 -18.36 -5.24
C LEU A 219 16.02 -18.87 -6.66
N PRO A 220 16.58 -18.01 -7.52
CA PRO A 220 17.13 -18.45 -8.80
C PRO A 220 18.25 -19.48 -8.60
N GLN A 221 18.46 -20.35 -9.60
CA GLN A 221 19.51 -21.36 -9.55
C GLN A 221 20.88 -20.73 -9.28
N GLY A 222 21.60 -21.26 -8.28
CA GLY A 222 22.92 -20.76 -7.87
C GLY A 222 22.90 -19.58 -6.89
N VAL A 223 21.73 -19.00 -6.59
CA VAL A 223 21.59 -17.93 -5.59
C VAL A 223 21.30 -18.55 -4.22
N LYS A 224 22.15 -18.24 -3.22
CA LYS A 224 22.00 -18.74 -1.84
C LYS A 224 21.10 -17.89 -0.97
N LYS A 225 21.10 -16.57 -1.18
CA LYS A 225 20.34 -15.59 -0.40
C LYS A 225 20.17 -14.31 -1.21
N LEU A 226 18.99 -13.69 -1.16
CA LEU A 226 18.75 -12.35 -1.71
C LEU A 226 19.28 -11.27 -0.78
N ASN A 227 19.72 -10.16 -1.36
CA ASN A 227 20.22 -9.02 -0.60
C ASN A 227 19.08 -8.35 0.18
N GLU A 228 19.20 -8.36 1.50
CA GLU A 228 18.24 -7.78 2.44
C GLU A 228 18.61 -6.36 2.90
N THR A 229 19.75 -5.82 2.47
CA THR A 229 20.16 -4.46 2.78
C THR A 229 19.17 -3.48 2.17
N PRO A 230 18.64 -2.52 2.95
CA PRO A 230 17.67 -1.56 2.45
C PRO A 230 18.31 -0.50 1.54
N ILE A 231 17.58 -0.10 0.51
CA ILE A 231 17.83 1.14 -0.23
C ILE A 231 16.91 2.21 0.38
N VAL A 232 17.52 3.20 1.03
CA VAL A 232 16.78 4.29 1.66
C VAL A 232 16.44 5.36 0.61
N LYS A 233 15.15 5.52 0.35
CA LYS A 233 14.59 6.65 -0.41
C LYS A 233 13.46 7.27 0.43
N VAL A 234 12.41 7.77 -0.21
CA VAL A 234 11.17 8.19 0.48
C VAL A 234 10.59 7.00 1.26
N ALA A 235 10.56 5.81 0.65
CA ALA A 235 10.32 4.55 1.33
C ALA A 235 11.60 3.69 1.36
N VAL A 236 11.61 2.70 2.24
CA VAL A 236 12.70 1.74 2.41
C VAL A 236 12.48 0.58 1.45
N HIS A 237 13.27 0.48 0.39
CA HIS A 237 13.07 -0.54 -0.65
C HIS A 237 14.07 -1.68 -0.57
N PRO A 238 13.68 -2.90 -1.00
CA PRO A 238 14.67 -3.91 -1.32
C PRO A 238 15.40 -3.56 -2.61
N HIS A 239 16.63 -4.05 -2.73
CA HIS A 239 17.34 -4.05 -4.02
C HIS A 239 16.52 -4.78 -5.09
N PRO A 240 16.67 -4.45 -6.39
CA PRO A 240 16.06 -5.24 -7.45
C PRO A 240 16.52 -6.71 -7.36
N TYR A 241 15.57 -7.64 -7.39
CA TYR A 241 15.85 -9.08 -7.32
C TYR A 241 14.98 -9.85 -8.32
N LYS A 242 15.38 -11.09 -8.61
CA LYS A 242 14.63 -12.04 -9.44
C LYS A 242 14.15 -13.19 -8.55
N LEU A 243 12.93 -13.66 -8.81
CA LEU A 243 12.35 -14.84 -8.16
C LEU A 243 11.96 -15.88 -9.19
N CYS A 244 12.08 -17.15 -8.81
CA CYS A 244 11.48 -18.26 -9.53
C CYS A 244 10.16 -18.61 -8.84
N THR A 245 9.07 -18.72 -9.60
CA THR A 245 7.76 -19.10 -9.07
C THR A 245 7.42 -20.52 -9.46
N ARG A 246 7.07 -21.35 -8.47
CA ARG A 246 6.48 -22.67 -8.69
C ARG A 246 4.98 -22.59 -8.44
N VAL A 247 4.17 -23.01 -9.41
CA VAL A 247 2.71 -23.04 -9.25
C VAL A 247 2.33 -24.14 -8.26
N CYS A 248 1.57 -23.78 -7.22
CA CYS A 248 1.06 -24.72 -6.22
C CYS A 248 -0.25 -25.39 -6.66
N VAL A 249 -0.99 -24.78 -7.58
CA VAL A 249 -2.21 -25.32 -8.18
C VAL A 249 -1.84 -26.20 -9.40
N GLY A 250 -2.54 -27.33 -9.58
CA GLY A 250 -2.33 -28.21 -10.73
C GLY A 250 -2.32 -27.45 -12.07
N LYS A 251 -1.40 -27.82 -12.97
CA LYS A 251 -1.06 -27.09 -14.22
C LYS A 251 -2.25 -26.70 -15.12
N GLN A 252 -3.41 -27.33 -14.98
CA GLN A 252 -4.63 -27.02 -15.75
C GLN A 252 -5.46 -25.86 -15.19
N LEU A 253 -5.47 -25.63 -13.87
CA LEU A 253 -6.32 -24.63 -13.21
C LEU A 253 -5.70 -23.23 -13.21
N ALA A 254 -4.35 -23.11 -13.14
CA ALA A 254 -3.67 -21.81 -13.16
C ALA A 254 -3.92 -21.01 -14.45
N ARG A 255 -4.13 -21.68 -15.60
CA ARG A 255 -4.53 -21.01 -16.85
C ARG A 255 -5.92 -20.40 -16.78
N ILE A 256 -6.83 -21.05 -16.05
CA ILE A 256 -8.21 -20.59 -15.89
C ILE A 256 -8.25 -19.45 -14.86
N GLU A 257 -7.54 -19.57 -13.75
CA GLU A 257 -7.55 -18.55 -12.69
C GLU A 257 -6.76 -17.29 -13.05
N ILE A 258 -5.61 -17.38 -13.73
CA ILE A 258 -4.93 -16.18 -14.26
C ILE A 258 -5.82 -15.46 -15.28
N PHE A 259 -6.57 -16.22 -16.09
CA PHE A 259 -7.54 -15.66 -17.02
C PHE A 259 -8.73 -15.03 -16.29
N ILE A 260 -9.24 -15.64 -15.20
CA ILE A 260 -10.30 -15.06 -14.36
C ILE A 260 -9.80 -13.82 -13.62
N PHE A 261 -8.58 -13.82 -13.07
CA PHE A 261 -8.00 -12.68 -12.36
C PHE A 261 -7.72 -11.51 -13.31
N LEU A 262 -7.14 -11.79 -14.50
CA LEU A 262 -6.96 -10.78 -15.55
C LEU A 262 -8.31 -10.28 -16.09
N THR A 263 -9.31 -11.15 -16.26
CA THR A 263 -10.64 -10.73 -16.74
C THR A 263 -11.45 -10.00 -15.67
N SER A 264 -11.25 -10.30 -14.39
CA SER A 264 -11.82 -9.55 -13.26
C SER A 264 -11.16 -8.19 -13.08
N LEU A 265 -9.83 -8.09 -13.24
CA LEU A 265 -9.11 -6.81 -13.34
C LEU A 265 -9.57 -6.01 -14.56
N LEU A 266 -9.69 -6.64 -15.73
CA LEU A 266 -10.22 -6.00 -16.93
C LEU A 266 -11.68 -5.57 -16.74
N ARG A 267 -12.55 -6.36 -16.08
CA ARG A 267 -13.93 -5.98 -15.76
C ARG A 267 -14.01 -4.85 -14.74
N ALA A 268 -13.12 -4.83 -13.74
CA ALA A 268 -13.00 -3.72 -12.80
C ALA A 268 -12.59 -2.41 -13.52
N PHE A 269 -11.75 -2.51 -14.54
CA PHE A 269 -11.41 -1.37 -15.42
C PHE A 269 -12.49 -1.06 -16.48
N SER A 270 -13.30 -2.05 -16.88
CA SER A 270 -14.37 -1.90 -17.88
C SER A 270 -15.66 -1.32 -17.30
N PHE A 271 -15.81 -1.25 -15.97
CA PHE A 271 -17.01 -0.74 -15.31
C PHE A 271 -17.12 0.79 -15.29
N GLN A 272 -16.18 1.50 -15.92
CA GLN A 272 -16.18 2.97 -16.06
C GLN A 272 -16.38 3.46 -17.51
N LEU A 273 -17.06 2.69 -18.36
CA LEU A 273 -17.52 3.18 -19.66
C LEU A 273 -19.05 3.14 -19.71
N PRO A 274 -19.73 4.29 -19.82
CA PRO A 274 -21.19 4.33 -19.84
C PRO A 274 -21.73 3.60 -21.08
N ALA A 275 -22.77 2.80 -20.84
CA ALA A 275 -23.42 1.98 -21.84
C ALA A 275 -24.04 2.83 -22.96
N GLY A 276 -23.57 2.64 -24.19
CA GLY A 276 -24.22 3.22 -25.34
C GLY A 276 -23.51 3.02 -26.66
N VAL A 277 -23.44 1.77 -27.16
CA VAL A 277 -23.60 1.46 -28.59
C VAL A 277 -24.09 0.01 -28.71
N LYS A 278 -25.32 -0.16 -29.20
CA LYS A 278 -25.86 -1.45 -29.66
C LYS A 278 -25.34 -1.74 -31.07
N GLU A 279 -25.13 -3.04 -31.31
CA GLU A 279 -25.03 -3.73 -32.60
C GLU A 279 -23.81 -3.48 -33.50
N LEU A 280 -22.99 -4.52 -33.65
CA LEU A 280 -22.76 -5.16 -34.95
C LEU A 280 -22.05 -6.51 -34.77
N ASN A 281 -22.85 -7.57 -34.85
CA ASN A 281 -22.39 -8.94 -35.05
C ASN A 281 -22.15 -9.16 -36.56
N LYS A 282 -20.96 -9.68 -36.96
CA LYS A 282 -20.77 -10.79 -37.92
C LYS A 282 -19.29 -10.96 -38.37
N THR A 283 -18.69 -12.09 -37.94
CA THR A 283 -17.65 -12.96 -38.57
C THR A 283 -16.25 -12.43 -38.95
N PRO A 284 -15.25 -13.30 -39.19
CA PRO A 284 -14.82 -14.50 -38.45
C PRO A 284 -13.35 -14.42 -38.00
N VAL A 285 -12.97 -15.37 -37.14
CA VAL A 285 -11.63 -15.65 -36.61
C VAL A 285 -10.61 -15.83 -37.75
N ILE A 286 -9.50 -15.06 -37.74
CA ILE A 286 -8.11 -15.44 -38.08
C ILE A 286 -7.19 -14.21 -37.88
N LYS A 287 -5.95 -14.46 -37.40
CA LYS A 287 -4.87 -13.53 -36.95
C LYS A 287 -5.01 -12.97 -35.51
N ARG A 288 -4.68 -13.81 -34.52
CA ARG A 288 -4.71 -13.46 -33.09
C ARG A 288 -3.38 -12.97 -32.49
N GLU A 289 -2.27 -12.95 -33.22
CA GLU A 289 -0.95 -12.70 -32.58
C GLU A 289 -0.31 -11.34 -32.89
N ARG A 290 -0.62 -10.71 -34.03
CA ARG A 290 -0.11 -9.37 -34.37
C ARG A 290 -1.01 -8.24 -33.83
N THR A 291 -2.30 -8.52 -33.61
CA THR A 291 -3.32 -7.56 -33.19
C THR A 291 -3.24 -7.22 -31.69
N SER A 292 -2.66 -8.10 -30.86
CA SER A 292 -2.57 -7.90 -29.41
C SER A 292 -1.55 -6.82 -29.01
N ARG A 293 -0.42 -6.72 -29.71
CA ARG A 293 0.58 -5.65 -29.47
C ARG A 293 0.07 -4.28 -29.92
N THR A 294 -0.65 -4.22 -31.04
CA THR A 294 -1.27 -2.98 -31.52
C THR A 294 -2.42 -2.53 -30.62
N MET A 295 -3.25 -3.45 -30.12
CA MET A 295 -4.33 -3.10 -29.18
C MET A 295 -3.82 -2.67 -27.81
N MET A 296 -2.76 -3.29 -27.28
CA MET A 296 -2.12 -2.79 -26.04
C MET A 296 -1.51 -1.41 -26.24
N ALA A 297 -0.80 -1.18 -27.35
CA ALA A 297 -0.22 0.12 -27.67
C ALA A 297 -1.30 1.21 -27.79
N ILE A 298 -2.41 0.90 -28.47
CA ILE A 298 -3.58 1.80 -28.60
C ILE A 298 -4.21 2.05 -27.22
N GLY A 299 -4.32 1.03 -26.35
CA GLY A 299 -4.82 1.19 -24.99
C GLY A 299 -3.95 2.12 -24.12
N THR A 300 -2.63 1.96 -24.16
CA THR A 300 -1.70 2.90 -23.49
C THR A 300 -1.76 4.31 -24.09
N PHE A 301 -1.94 4.43 -25.41
CA PHE A 301 -2.06 5.74 -26.07
C PHE A 301 -3.38 6.44 -25.71
N LEU A 302 -4.48 5.68 -25.60
CA LEU A 302 -5.80 6.17 -25.22
C LEU A 302 -5.92 6.49 -23.73
N LEU A 303 -5.07 5.94 -22.86
CA LEU A 303 -4.96 6.35 -21.45
C LEU A 303 -3.99 7.52 -21.26
N ALA A 304 -2.92 7.61 -22.06
CA ALA A 304 -1.97 8.72 -22.03
C ALA A 304 -2.57 10.01 -22.60
N LEU A 305 -3.45 9.93 -23.60
CA LEU A 305 -4.08 11.10 -24.24
C LEU A 305 -4.97 11.92 -23.29
N PRO A 306 -5.87 11.34 -22.48
CA PRO A 306 -6.63 12.07 -21.46
C PRO A 306 -5.72 12.66 -20.39
N ILE A 307 -4.66 11.96 -19.98
CA ILE A 307 -3.69 12.46 -19.01
C ILE A 307 -2.92 13.66 -19.60
N LEU A 308 -2.45 13.57 -20.84
CA LEU A 308 -1.77 14.66 -21.55
C LEU A 308 -2.71 15.83 -21.86
N PHE A 309 -3.98 15.55 -22.18
CA PHE A 309 -5.00 16.55 -22.41
C PHE A 309 -5.37 17.26 -21.11
N PHE A 310 -5.51 16.53 -20.01
CA PHE A 310 -5.73 17.07 -18.67
C PHE A 310 -4.52 17.90 -18.21
N LEU A 311 -3.29 17.41 -18.41
CA LEU A 311 -2.06 18.17 -18.16
C LEU A 311 -1.97 19.43 -19.05
N ARG A 312 -2.35 19.34 -20.33
CA ARG A 312 -2.38 20.49 -21.26
C ARG A 312 -3.46 21.50 -20.90
N GLN A 313 -4.61 21.06 -20.43
CA GLN A 313 -5.72 21.92 -19.99
C GLN A 313 -5.38 22.60 -18.65
N LEU A 314 -4.70 21.91 -17.74
CA LEU A 314 -4.06 22.50 -16.56
C LEU A 314 -2.98 23.53 -16.94
N TRP A 315 -2.28 23.33 -18.06
CA TRP A 315 -1.24 24.24 -18.53
C TRP A 315 -1.80 25.45 -19.30
N SER A 316 -2.87 25.28 -20.08
CA SER A 316 -3.43 26.33 -20.94
C SER A 316 -4.33 27.32 -20.19
N GLN A 317 -4.82 26.98 -19.01
CA GLN A 317 -5.66 27.86 -18.19
C GLN A 317 -4.88 28.73 -17.20
N ARG A 318 -3.55 28.69 -17.23
CA ARG A 318 -2.70 29.50 -16.35
C ARG A 318 -2.21 30.76 -17.06
N HIS A 319 -2.88 31.89 -16.85
CA HIS A 319 -2.21 33.19 -16.89
C HIS A 319 -1.46 33.38 -15.57
N LEU A 320 -0.25 32.83 -15.48
CA LEU A 320 0.63 33.08 -14.34
C LEU A 320 1.54 34.29 -14.64
N PRO A 321 1.65 35.27 -13.72
CA PRO A 321 2.71 36.27 -13.77
C PRO A 321 4.08 35.61 -13.49
N PRO A 322 5.19 36.23 -13.90
CA PRO A 322 6.51 35.62 -13.75
C PRO A 322 7.02 35.82 -12.32
N CYS A 323 6.83 34.85 -11.41
CA CYS A 323 7.69 34.63 -10.22
C CYS A 323 7.27 33.38 -9.39
N PRO A 324 8.11 32.90 -8.45
CA PRO A 324 8.46 31.49 -8.36
C PRO A 324 7.79 30.74 -7.20
N LEU A 325 7.65 29.42 -7.41
CA LEU A 325 7.43 28.34 -6.43
C LEU A 325 6.10 28.29 -5.68
N ALA A 326 5.30 27.25 -6.00
CA ALA A 326 4.41 26.57 -5.05
C ALA A 326 4.15 25.11 -5.50
N LEU A 327 5.08 24.21 -5.15
CA LEU A 327 4.84 22.76 -5.05
C LEU A 327 5.29 22.37 -3.64
N PRO A 328 4.44 21.90 -2.73
CA PRO A 328 4.83 21.73 -1.32
C PRO A 328 5.90 20.65 -1.12
N LEU A 329 5.95 19.62 -1.97
CA LEU A 329 7.01 18.61 -1.91
C LEU A 329 8.33 19.12 -2.52
N ILE A 330 8.28 19.70 -3.73
CA ILE A 330 9.50 20.19 -4.41
C ILE A 330 10.05 21.46 -3.75
N GLY A 331 9.19 22.37 -3.30
CA GLY A 331 9.59 23.59 -2.60
C GLY A 331 10.28 23.31 -1.27
N THR A 332 9.88 22.24 -0.59
CA THR A 332 10.57 21.76 0.61
C THR A 332 11.93 21.13 0.25
N PHE A 333 12.01 20.30 -0.79
CA PHE A 333 13.30 19.76 -1.30
C PHE A 333 14.28 20.86 -1.73
N TRP A 334 13.78 21.95 -2.32
CA TRP A 334 14.59 23.07 -2.80
C TRP A 334 15.07 23.98 -1.65
N ALA A 335 14.25 24.20 -0.62
CA ALA A 335 14.62 24.95 0.59
C ALA A 335 15.70 24.24 1.44
N TYR A 336 15.83 22.91 1.33
CA TYR A 336 16.87 22.11 2.00
C TYR A 336 18.14 21.88 1.15
N GLY A 337 18.31 22.57 0.02
CA GLY A 337 19.58 22.59 -0.73
C GLY A 337 19.89 21.34 -1.56
N PHE A 338 18.90 20.49 -1.85
CA PHE A 338 19.07 19.37 -2.79
C PHE A 338 19.00 19.88 -4.23
N TRP A 339 20.16 20.20 -4.81
CA TRP A 339 20.30 20.40 -6.24
C TRP A 339 20.35 19.05 -6.94
N LEU A 340 19.38 18.75 -7.81
CA LEU A 340 19.53 17.69 -8.81
C LEU A 340 20.55 18.20 -9.83
N HIS A 341 21.79 17.73 -9.71
CA HIS A 341 22.81 17.97 -10.74
C HIS A 341 22.38 17.24 -12.03
N GLU A 342 22.38 17.97 -13.14
CA GLU A 342 21.84 17.56 -14.44
C GLU A 342 22.64 16.41 -15.13
N ASP A 343 23.70 15.92 -14.48
CA ASP A 343 24.64 14.96 -15.08
C ASP A 343 24.20 13.48 -15.05
N TYR A 344 23.04 13.15 -14.49
CA TYR A 344 22.59 11.75 -14.37
C TYR A 344 21.74 11.23 -15.55
N PHE A 345 21.49 12.05 -16.59
CA PHE A 345 20.70 11.63 -17.76
C PHE A 345 21.50 11.42 -19.06
N LEU A 346 22.83 11.47 -19.00
CA LEU A 346 23.68 11.04 -20.12
C LEU A 346 24.87 10.19 -19.63
N LYS A 347 24.63 8.89 -19.45
CA LYS A 347 25.53 7.79 -19.86
C LYS A 347 24.83 6.44 -19.80
#